data_AF-A0A7Y2SL90-F1
#
_entry.id   AF-A0A7Y2SL90-F1
#
_cell.length_a   1.000
_cell.length_b   1.000
_cell.length_c   1.000
_cell.angle_alpha   90.00
_cell.angle_beta   90.00
_cell.angle_gamma   90.00
#
_symmetry.space_group_name_H-M   'P 1'
#
loop_
_entity.id
_entity.type
_entity.pdbx_description
1 polymer ?
#
loop_
_entity_poly.entity_id
_entity_poly.type
_entity_poly.pdbx_seq_one_letter_code
_entity_poly.pdbx_strand_id
1 'polypeptide(L)'
;MSQVVDFELVFGHGQQKRYTVTARLSPDGGTPATLATDEIDIDQTALLSLTSDARAYGRALTAMVFSAPMQNAWHRAMGYRSASTAPLHLRLSCDLASENLQALRWETLVDPRDSSRPLALSTGIWLSRTLDADDPAPPAGPASSAVVALVAAPRDSARFNLAQIDVAGQIDTITAFCAHRPTTILARELGSRSPTRANLMSALRASPGYVYLVAHGVGVNDEIHLWLEDDAGLGYALPASELVRQVADLRRQPELIVLMVCRGAGLSHSDGWLSTLGARLIRAGVPAVLAMQGDLSLASGDRLGRALFSELDQHCPIEQAVAIARGVIAKTDEWWLPVLFTRSGRAVQRRGTTAPHKEGAARASGIHGLDYERGLHDLKRRLSAESMAEYLTLEARLRENIRRERLFGGTESIRSERAEIIFALNELALSCCHISFNEMCTQ
;
A
#
# COMPACT_ATOMS: atom_id res chain seq x y z
N MET A 1 -11.98 18.77 -1.64
CA MET A 1 -12.12 17.52 -2.41
C MET A 1 -10.97 17.50 -3.41
N SER A 2 -10.01 16.59 -3.29
CA SER A 2 -8.98 16.46 -4.33
C SER A 2 -9.60 15.81 -5.56
N GLN A 3 -9.54 16.51 -6.69
CA GLN A 3 -9.86 15.99 -8.01
C GLN A 3 -8.77 14.97 -8.40
N VAL A 4 -9.12 13.91 -9.12
CA VAL A 4 -8.19 12.88 -9.59
C VAL A 4 -8.43 12.73 -11.10
N VAL A 5 -7.37 12.69 -11.88
CA VAL A 5 -7.46 12.43 -13.33
C VAL A 5 -7.34 10.93 -13.55
N ASP A 6 -8.41 10.28 -14.01
CA ASP A 6 -8.39 8.84 -14.31
C ASP A 6 -7.94 8.60 -15.75
N PHE A 7 -6.82 7.91 -15.92
CA PHE A 7 -6.32 7.45 -17.22
C PHE A 7 -6.24 5.92 -17.22
N GLU A 8 -6.97 5.29 -18.13
CA GLU A 8 -7.11 3.84 -18.18
C GLU A 8 -6.52 3.29 -19.48
N LEU A 9 -5.67 2.28 -19.36
CA LEU A 9 -5.23 1.44 -20.48
C LEU A 9 -6.00 0.11 -20.40
N VAL A 10 -6.88 -0.12 -21.37
CA VAL A 10 -7.67 -1.35 -21.48
C VAL A 10 -7.00 -2.27 -22.49
N PHE A 11 -6.62 -3.46 -22.05
CA PHE A 11 -5.98 -4.50 -22.86
C PHE A 11 -7.00 -5.60 -23.19
N GLY A 12 -7.18 -5.85 -24.48
CA GLY A 12 -7.99 -6.95 -25.00
C GLY A 12 -7.16 -7.91 -25.86
N HIS A 13 -7.71 -9.09 -26.13
CA HIS A 13 -7.12 -10.02 -27.09
C HIS A 13 -7.22 -9.49 -28.52
N GLY A 14 -6.08 -9.38 -29.20
CA GLY A 14 -6.00 -9.11 -30.64
C GLY A 14 -5.84 -10.40 -31.45
N GLN A 15 -5.58 -10.25 -32.75
CA GLN A 15 -5.27 -11.37 -33.66
C GLN A 15 -3.80 -11.82 -33.49
N GLN A 16 -3.52 -13.12 -33.65
CA GLN A 16 -2.15 -13.67 -33.80
C GLN A 16 -1.09 -13.17 -32.77
N LYS A 17 -1.36 -13.35 -31.46
CA LYS A 17 -0.47 -12.93 -30.34
C LYS A 17 -0.30 -11.42 -30.12
N ARG A 18 -1.05 -10.57 -30.84
CA ARG A 18 -1.13 -9.13 -30.55
C ARG A 18 -2.20 -8.83 -29.52
N TYR A 19 -2.08 -7.66 -28.90
CA TYR A 19 -3.05 -7.13 -27.95
C TYR A 19 -3.64 -5.83 -28.48
N THR A 20 -4.95 -5.67 -28.34
CA THR A 20 -5.57 -4.35 -28.54
C THR A 20 -5.39 -3.56 -27.26
N VAL A 21 -4.83 -2.35 -27.35
CA VAL A 21 -4.75 -1.41 -26.23
C VAL A 21 -5.62 -0.19 -26.53
N THR A 22 -6.50 0.16 -25.60
CA THR A 22 -7.34 1.36 -25.69
C THR A 22 -7.05 2.28 -24.52
N ALA A 23 -6.62 3.51 -24.81
CA ALA A 23 -6.42 4.55 -23.83
C ALA A 23 -7.71 5.36 -23.63
N ARG A 24 -8.19 5.44 -22.39
CA ARG A 24 -9.36 6.23 -21.98
C ARG A 24 -8.97 7.25 -20.94
N LEU A 25 -9.64 8.40 -20.94
CA LEU A 25 -9.38 9.48 -19.99
C LEU A 25 -10.69 10.04 -19.44
N SER A 26 -10.72 10.21 -18.12
CA SER A 26 -11.75 10.96 -17.41
C SER A 26 -11.08 12.00 -16.50
N PRO A 27 -11.03 13.28 -16.89
CA PRO A 27 -10.36 14.32 -16.10
C PRO A 27 -11.04 14.59 -14.75
N ASP A 28 -12.37 14.42 -14.69
CA ASP A 28 -13.21 14.88 -13.58
C ASP A 28 -14.10 13.76 -13.01
N GLY A 29 -13.83 12.50 -13.36
CA GLY A 29 -14.61 11.33 -12.95
C GLY A 29 -15.93 11.12 -13.72
N GLY A 30 -16.12 11.83 -14.83
CA GLY A 30 -17.23 11.60 -15.77
C GLY A 30 -17.01 10.35 -16.65
N THR A 31 -17.88 10.15 -17.65
CA THR A 31 -17.73 9.06 -18.61
C THR A 31 -16.38 9.14 -19.31
N PRO A 32 -15.54 8.08 -19.26
CA PRO A 32 -14.22 8.10 -19.89
C PRO A 32 -14.33 8.30 -21.41
N ALA A 33 -13.58 9.24 -21.95
CA ALA A 33 -13.43 9.44 -23.38
C ALA A 33 -12.28 8.58 -23.92
N THR A 34 -12.52 7.82 -24.99
CA THR A 34 -11.45 7.13 -25.72
C THR A 34 -10.53 8.15 -26.38
N LEU A 35 -9.24 8.12 -26.06
CA LEU A 35 -8.24 8.99 -26.67
C LEU A 35 -7.55 8.32 -27.86
N ALA A 36 -7.32 7.01 -27.78
CA ALA A 36 -6.68 6.23 -28.83
C ALA A 36 -6.97 4.74 -28.63
N THR A 37 -6.93 3.98 -29.73
CA THR A 37 -6.91 2.51 -29.75
C THR A 37 -5.82 2.09 -30.73
N ASP A 38 -5.04 1.08 -30.37
CA ASP A 38 -3.95 0.55 -31.21
C ASP A 38 -3.80 -0.96 -31.03
N GLU A 39 -3.16 -1.62 -31.99
CA GLU A 39 -2.68 -3.00 -31.85
C GLU A 39 -1.18 -2.99 -31.51
N ILE A 40 -0.84 -3.59 -30.37
CA ILE A 40 0.54 -3.69 -29.91
C ILE A 40 1.00 -5.14 -29.86
N ASP A 41 2.31 -5.33 -30.04
CA ASP A 41 2.98 -6.60 -29.81
C ASP A 41 3.81 -6.51 -28.53
N ILE A 42 3.57 -7.42 -27.60
CA ILE A 42 4.34 -7.51 -26.36
C ILE A 42 5.22 -8.75 -26.47
N ASP A 43 6.49 -8.54 -26.82
CA ASP A 43 7.47 -9.61 -26.92
C ASP A 43 7.85 -10.12 -25.52
N GLN A 44 7.09 -11.11 -25.05
CA GLN A 44 7.33 -11.77 -23.78
C GLN A 44 8.68 -12.46 -23.73
N THR A 45 9.21 -12.93 -24.86
CA THR A 45 10.53 -13.60 -24.89
C THR A 45 11.62 -12.60 -24.59
N ALA A 46 11.56 -11.42 -25.20
CA ALA A 46 12.46 -10.32 -24.89
C ALA A 46 12.33 -9.89 -23.41
N LEU A 47 11.11 -9.78 -22.89
CA LEU A 47 10.88 -9.41 -21.48
C LEU A 47 11.41 -10.45 -20.49
N LEU A 48 11.27 -11.75 -20.80
CA LEU A 48 11.81 -12.84 -19.97
C LEU A 48 13.34 -12.71 -19.81
N SER A 49 14.05 -12.31 -20.87
CA SER A 49 15.50 -12.08 -20.83
C SER A 49 15.93 -10.91 -19.93
N LEU A 50 14.99 -10.03 -19.56
CA LEU A 50 15.23 -8.83 -18.75
C LEU A 50 14.76 -8.99 -17.29
N THR A 51 14.30 -10.18 -16.89
CA THR A 51 13.72 -10.43 -15.56
C THR A 51 14.65 -10.15 -14.38
N SER A 52 15.97 -10.14 -14.60
CA SER A 52 16.97 -9.77 -13.59
C SER A 52 17.22 -8.26 -13.46
N ASP A 53 16.75 -7.44 -14.40
CA ASP A 53 16.87 -5.97 -14.37
C ASP A 53 15.49 -5.33 -14.54
N ALA A 54 14.86 -5.01 -13.41
CA ALA A 54 13.53 -4.42 -13.39
C ALA A 54 13.44 -3.08 -14.15
N ARG A 55 14.53 -2.31 -14.23
CA ARG A 55 14.56 -1.03 -14.95
C ARG A 55 14.64 -1.26 -16.44
N ALA A 56 15.49 -2.18 -16.90
CA ALA A 56 15.54 -2.56 -18.31
C ALA A 56 14.23 -3.19 -18.78
N TYR A 57 13.66 -4.08 -17.96
CA TYR A 57 12.32 -4.65 -18.18
C TYR A 57 11.28 -3.54 -18.36
N GLY A 58 11.25 -2.57 -17.44
CA GLY A 58 10.31 -1.44 -17.48
C GLY A 58 10.44 -0.58 -18.73
N ARG A 59 11.66 -0.25 -19.15
CA ARG A 59 11.91 0.49 -20.39
C ARG A 59 11.44 -0.29 -21.63
N ALA A 60 11.73 -1.58 -21.70
CA ALA A 60 11.32 -2.43 -22.81
C ALA A 60 9.79 -2.56 -22.87
N LEU A 61 9.14 -2.84 -21.74
CA LEU A 61 7.68 -2.92 -21.67
C LEU A 61 7.01 -1.59 -22.03
N THR A 62 7.52 -0.46 -21.52
CA THR A 62 7.00 0.86 -21.90
C THR A 62 7.13 1.09 -23.41
N ALA A 63 8.23 0.71 -24.04
CA ALA A 63 8.40 0.87 -25.48
C ALA A 63 7.42 0.01 -26.30
N MET A 64 7.07 -1.19 -25.81
CA MET A 64 6.07 -2.07 -26.45
C MET A 64 4.64 -1.55 -26.29
N VAL A 65 4.31 -0.96 -25.14
CA VAL A 65 2.94 -0.52 -24.81
C VAL A 65 2.63 0.87 -25.36
N PHE A 66 3.60 1.80 -25.26
CA PHE A 66 3.40 3.18 -25.65
C PHE A 66 3.86 3.43 -27.08
N SER A 67 3.08 2.94 -28.05
CA SER A 67 3.17 3.36 -29.45
C SER A 67 2.88 4.86 -29.61
N ALA A 68 3.10 5.45 -30.79
CA ALA A 68 2.89 6.90 -30.98
C ALA A 68 1.46 7.37 -30.61
N PRO A 69 0.36 6.66 -30.97
CA PRO A 69 -0.97 6.98 -30.47
C PRO A 69 -1.09 6.95 -28.94
N MET A 70 -0.50 5.94 -28.29
CA MET A 70 -0.53 5.79 -26.84
C MET A 70 0.31 6.86 -26.12
N GLN A 71 1.46 7.24 -26.65
CA GLN A 71 2.27 8.36 -26.14
C GLN A 71 1.51 9.68 -26.20
N ASN A 72 0.78 9.94 -27.30
CA ASN A 72 -0.06 11.12 -27.42
C ASN A 72 -1.21 11.12 -26.40
N ALA A 73 -1.85 9.97 -26.18
CA ALA A 73 -2.88 9.80 -25.16
C ALA A 73 -2.32 10.06 -23.74
N TRP A 74 -1.14 9.51 -23.44
CA TRP A 74 -0.43 9.76 -22.18
C TRP A 74 -0.08 11.23 -21.99
N HIS A 75 0.47 11.88 -23.02
CA HIS A 75 0.80 13.31 -22.98
C HIS A 75 -0.44 14.14 -22.60
N ARG A 76 -1.59 13.86 -23.21
CA ARG A 76 -2.85 14.55 -22.90
C ARG A 76 -3.25 14.35 -21.45
N ALA A 77 -3.20 13.12 -20.94
CA ALA A 77 -3.53 12.81 -19.54
C ALA A 77 -2.63 13.57 -18.56
N MET A 78 -1.32 13.61 -18.84
CA MET A 78 -0.35 14.38 -18.04
C MET A 78 -0.59 15.90 -18.14
N GLY A 79 -1.07 16.39 -19.29
CA GLY A 79 -1.48 17.79 -19.46
C GLY A 79 -2.63 18.19 -18.53
N TYR A 80 -3.66 17.34 -18.42
CA TYR A 80 -4.76 17.56 -17.46
C TYR A 80 -4.26 17.55 -16.02
N ARG A 81 -3.42 16.57 -15.66
CA ARG A 81 -2.80 16.47 -14.33
C ARG A 81 -2.02 17.75 -13.98
N SER A 82 -1.20 18.25 -14.90
CA SER A 82 -0.42 19.48 -14.71
C SER A 82 -1.31 20.72 -14.56
N ALA A 83 -2.43 20.80 -15.29
CA ALA A 83 -3.34 21.94 -15.23
C ALA A 83 -4.18 22.00 -13.94
N SER A 84 -4.56 20.84 -13.38
CA SER A 84 -5.43 20.76 -12.20
C SER A 84 -4.72 20.52 -10.88
N THR A 85 -3.38 20.34 -10.90
CA THR A 85 -2.55 19.88 -9.76
C THR A 85 -3.04 18.60 -9.08
N ALA A 86 -3.97 17.89 -9.71
CA ALA A 86 -4.50 16.62 -9.26
C ALA A 86 -3.47 15.49 -9.42
N PRO A 87 -3.52 14.44 -8.60
CA PRO A 87 -2.90 13.17 -8.93
C PRO A 87 -3.55 12.55 -10.18
N LEU A 88 -2.79 11.73 -10.90
CA LEU A 88 -3.30 10.90 -11.99
C LEU A 88 -3.41 9.46 -11.50
N HIS A 89 -4.58 8.84 -11.68
CA HIS A 89 -4.77 7.41 -11.46
C HIS A 89 -4.59 6.69 -12.79
N LEU A 90 -3.49 5.93 -12.92
CA LEU A 90 -3.22 5.04 -14.04
C LEU A 90 -3.83 3.68 -13.74
N ARG A 91 -4.88 3.33 -14.46
CA ARG A 91 -5.56 2.04 -14.37
C ARG A 91 -5.15 1.13 -15.51
N LEU A 92 -4.73 -0.08 -15.18
CA LEU A 92 -4.45 -1.13 -16.15
C LEU A 92 -5.58 -2.16 -16.09
N SER A 93 -6.42 -2.17 -17.11
CA SER A 93 -7.56 -3.07 -17.20
C SER A 93 -7.19 -4.22 -18.12
N CYS A 94 -6.86 -5.36 -17.53
CA CYS A 94 -6.46 -6.58 -18.24
C CYS A 94 -7.47 -7.70 -17.95
N ASP A 95 -7.81 -8.48 -18.98
CA ASP A 95 -8.59 -9.70 -18.77
C ASP A 95 -7.85 -10.67 -17.84
N LEU A 96 -8.60 -11.29 -16.93
CA LEU A 96 -8.16 -12.32 -16.00
C LEU A 96 -7.83 -13.63 -16.69
N ALA A 97 -8.50 -13.92 -17.81
CA ALA A 97 -8.21 -15.11 -18.61
C ALA A 97 -6.85 -15.01 -19.32
N SER A 98 -6.27 -13.81 -19.42
CA SER A 98 -4.97 -13.60 -20.04
C SER A 98 -3.84 -13.73 -19.01
N GLU A 99 -3.50 -14.98 -18.66
CA GLU A 99 -2.37 -15.30 -17.77
C GLU A 99 -1.08 -14.56 -18.17
N ASN A 100 -0.85 -14.49 -19.48
CA ASN A 100 0.26 -13.78 -20.10
C ASN A 100 0.32 -12.28 -19.73
N LEU A 101 -0.82 -11.58 -19.71
CA LEU A 101 -0.85 -10.17 -19.32
C LEU A 101 -0.71 -10.01 -17.80
N GLN A 102 -1.26 -10.94 -17.01
CA GLN A 102 -1.14 -10.88 -15.56
C GLN A 102 0.30 -11.10 -15.08
N ALA A 103 1.08 -11.90 -15.81
CA ALA A 103 2.48 -12.19 -15.55
C ALA A 103 3.42 -11.00 -15.76
N LEU A 104 3.04 -10.01 -16.57
CA LEU A 104 3.88 -8.85 -16.85
C LEU A 104 4.08 -7.97 -15.62
N ARG A 105 5.28 -7.43 -15.47
CA ARG A 105 5.66 -6.54 -14.36
C ARG A 105 5.25 -5.10 -14.66
N TRP A 106 3.96 -4.84 -14.80
CA TRP A 106 3.45 -3.53 -15.20
C TRP A 106 3.90 -2.37 -14.30
N GLU A 107 4.17 -2.65 -13.03
CA GLU A 107 4.66 -1.71 -12.03
C GLU A 107 6.10 -1.23 -12.31
N THR A 108 6.79 -1.86 -13.27
CA THR A 108 8.08 -1.40 -13.79
C THR A 108 7.95 -0.35 -14.89
N LEU A 109 6.75 -0.11 -15.44
CA LEU A 109 6.53 0.89 -16.49
C LEU A 109 7.16 2.24 -16.09
N VAL A 110 7.87 2.83 -17.04
CA VAL A 110 8.48 4.15 -16.93
C VAL A 110 7.67 5.20 -17.71
N ASP A 111 7.84 6.47 -17.37
CA ASP A 111 7.22 7.57 -18.12
C ASP A 111 7.75 7.54 -19.58
N PRO A 112 6.88 7.40 -20.60
CA PRO A 112 7.32 7.38 -22.00
C PRO A 112 7.99 8.68 -22.44
N ARG A 113 7.88 9.77 -21.65
CA ARG A 113 8.58 11.04 -21.89
C ARG A 113 9.97 11.10 -21.24
N ASP A 114 10.21 10.27 -20.23
CA ASP A 114 11.47 10.18 -19.49
C ASP A 114 11.63 8.76 -18.92
N SER A 115 12.35 7.92 -19.67
CA SER A 115 12.55 6.50 -19.34
C SER A 115 13.33 6.24 -18.04
N SER A 116 13.86 7.29 -17.40
CA SER A 116 14.52 7.20 -16.09
C SER A 116 13.54 7.22 -14.91
N ARG A 117 12.25 7.52 -15.15
CA ARG A 117 11.22 7.70 -14.12
C ARG A 117 10.21 6.55 -14.10
N PRO A 118 10.34 5.58 -13.18
CA PRO A 118 9.29 4.58 -12.95
C PRO A 118 7.98 5.25 -12.51
N LEU A 119 6.87 4.90 -13.17
CA LEU A 119 5.55 5.46 -12.90
C LEU A 119 5.08 5.09 -11.48
N ALA A 120 5.35 3.86 -11.04
CA ALA A 120 4.93 3.35 -9.74
C ALA A 120 5.65 4.00 -8.53
N LEU A 121 6.72 4.78 -8.78
CA LEU A 121 7.45 5.52 -7.75
C LEU A 121 7.00 7.00 -7.64
N SER A 122 6.13 7.46 -8.53
CA SER A 122 5.60 8.83 -8.46
C SER A 122 4.43 8.89 -7.49
N THR A 123 4.54 9.67 -6.42
CA THR A 123 3.42 9.89 -5.47
C THR A 123 2.21 10.58 -6.11
N GLY A 124 2.41 11.25 -7.25
CA GLY A 124 1.34 11.88 -8.03
C GLY A 124 0.81 11.04 -9.19
N ILE A 125 1.26 9.77 -9.32
CA ILE A 125 0.72 8.79 -10.27
C ILE A 125 0.37 7.54 -9.47
N TRP A 126 -0.92 7.26 -9.34
CA TRP A 126 -1.39 6.11 -8.61
C TRP A 126 -1.62 4.97 -9.60
N LEU A 127 -0.88 3.88 -9.48
CA LEU A 127 -0.96 2.74 -10.40
C LEU A 127 -1.72 1.58 -9.76
N SER A 128 -2.82 1.15 -10.40
CA SER A 128 -3.58 -0.03 -10.03
C SER A 128 -3.91 -0.91 -11.24
N ARG A 129 -4.11 -2.21 -11.01
CA ARG A 129 -4.69 -3.15 -11.97
C ARG A 129 -6.17 -3.29 -11.68
N THR A 130 -7.01 -2.87 -12.61
CA THR A 130 -8.46 -2.96 -12.44
C THR A 130 -8.98 -4.21 -13.14
N LEU A 131 -9.87 -4.92 -12.46
CA LEU A 131 -10.50 -6.12 -12.99
C LEU A 131 -12.00 -5.89 -13.12
N ASP A 132 -12.52 -6.23 -14.28
CA ASP A 132 -13.95 -6.29 -14.47
C ASP A 132 -14.51 -7.43 -13.63
N ALA A 133 -15.59 -7.12 -12.93
CA ALA A 133 -16.36 -8.10 -12.23
C ALA A 133 -17.76 -8.13 -12.85
N ASP A 134 -18.20 -9.34 -13.17
CA ASP A 134 -19.45 -9.58 -13.89
C ASP A 134 -20.69 -9.11 -13.08
N ASP A 135 -20.54 -9.00 -11.76
CA ASP A 135 -21.61 -8.59 -10.84
C ASP A 135 -21.51 -7.11 -10.44
N PRO A 136 -22.65 -6.43 -10.18
CA PRO A 136 -22.64 -5.11 -9.57
C PRO A 136 -21.91 -5.15 -8.21
N ALA A 137 -21.14 -4.10 -7.91
CA ALA A 137 -20.48 -3.99 -6.61
C ALA A 137 -21.53 -4.06 -5.48
N PRO A 138 -21.29 -4.86 -4.42
CA PRO A 138 -22.20 -4.89 -3.30
C PRO A 138 -22.32 -3.49 -2.68
N PRO A 139 -23.51 -3.11 -2.17
CA PRO A 139 -23.68 -1.82 -1.52
C PRO A 139 -22.70 -1.69 -0.35
N ALA A 140 -22.03 -0.54 -0.25
CA ALA A 140 -21.07 -0.28 0.81
C ALA A 140 -21.76 -0.40 2.18
N GLY A 141 -21.35 -1.38 2.99
CA GLY A 141 -21.74 -1.48 4.38
C GLY A 141 -21.05 -0.41 5.24
N PRO A 142 -21.39 -0.30 6.54
CA PRO A 142 -20.63 0.57 7.45
C PRO A 142 -19.18 0.12 7.48
N ALA A 143 -18.28 1.05 7.20
CA ALA A 143 -16.86 0.81 7.15
C ALA A 143 -16.34 0.34 8.51
N SER A 144 -15.68 -0.81 8.54
CA SER A 144 -14.94 -1.29 9.72
C SER A 144 -13.50 -0.84 9.59
N SER A 145 -12.91 -0.31 10.67
CA SER A 145 -11.46 -0.08 10.73
C SER A 145 -10.71 -1.27 11.31
N ALA A 146 -11.41 -2.33 11.73
CA ALA A 146 -10.79 -3.47 12.38
C ALA A 146 -9.86 -4.23 11.43
N VAL A 147 -8.73 -4.69 11.97
CA VAL A 147 -7.71 -5.46 11.27
C VAL A 147 -7.71 -6.89 11.78
N VAL A 148 -7.70 -7.84 10.86
CA VAL A 148 -7.30 -9.22 11.15
C VAL A 148 -5.94 -9.46 10.52
N ALA A 149 -4.94 -9.76 11.33
CA ALA A 149 -3.62 -10.15 10.86
C ALA A 149 -3.40 -11.63 11.14
N LEU A 150 -2.73 -12.32 10.22
CA LEU A 150 -2.31 -13.70 10.40
C LEU A 150 -0.83 -13.81 10.09
N VAL A 151 -0.08 -14.46 10.97
CA VAL A 151 1.32 -14.80 10.78
C VAL A 151 1.46 -16.31 10.94
N ALA A 152 1.66 -17.02 9.82
CA ALA A 152 1.87 -18.46 9.81
C ALA A 152 3.35 -18.79 9.64
N ALA A 153 3.90 -19.59 10.55
CA ALA A 153 5.26 -20.11 10.47
C ALA A 153 5.29 -21.57 10.98
N PRO A 154 4.93 -22.54 10.11
CA PRO A 154 4.88 -23.95 10.47
C PRO A 154 6.19 -24.46 11.07
N ARG A 155 6.09 -25.26 12.15
CA ARG A 155 7.27 -25.82 12.83
C ARG A 155 8.09 -26.76 11.96
N ASP A 156 7.46 -27.42 10.99
CA ASP A 156 8.10 -28.28 10.00
C ASP A 156 8.37 -27.55 8.68
N SER A 157 8.43 -26.21 8.68
CA SER A 157 8.83 -25.38 7.53
C SER A 157 10.08 -25.90 6.80
N ALA A 158 11.09 -26.36 7.54
CA ALA A 158 12.31 -26.94 6.97
C ALA A 158 12.06 -28.19 6.12
N ARG A 159 11.05 -29.02 6.46
CA ARG A 159 10.66 -30.20 5.66
C ARG A 159 10.20 -29.82 4.26
N PHE A 160 9.67 -28.61 4.10
CA PHE A 160 9.10 -28.10 2.86
C PHE A 160 9.94 -26.98 2.24
N ASN A 161 11.18 -26.79 2.72
CA ASN A 161 12.10 -25.75 2.25
C ASN A 161 11.50 -24.32 2.31
N LEU A 162 10.68 -24.06 3.32
CA LEU A 162 10.11 -22.74 3.57
C LEU A 162 11.09 -21.91 4.39
N ALA A 163 11.23 -20.62 4.04
CA ALA A 163 12.07 -19.70 4.79
C ALA A 163 11.56 -19.52 6.22
N GLN A 164 12.44 -19.25 7.17
CA GLN A 164 12.01 -18.95 8.53
C GLN A 164 11.39 -17.56 8.60
N ILE A 165 10.26 -17.45 9.29
CA ILE A 165 9.59 -16.20 9.62
C ILE A 165 9.80 -15.94 11.11
N ASP A 166 10.35 -14.77 11.46
CA ASP A 166 10.41 -14.29 12.85
C ASP A 166 9.01 -13.87 13.30
N VAL A 167 8.27 -14.81 13.89
CA VAL A 167 6.87 -14.55 14.25
C VAL A 167 6.73 -13.47 15.32
N ALA A 168 7.63 -13.43 16.31
CA ALA A 168 7.59 -12.43 17.35
C ALA A 168 7.84 -11.03 16.78
N GLY A 169 8.88 -10.87 15.95
CA GLY A 169 9.16 -9.59 15.28
C GLY A 169 8.04 -9.13 14.34
N GLN A 170 7.37 -10.08 13.67
CA GLN A 170 6.19 -9.77 12.85
C GLN A 170 4.98 -9.34 13.70
N ILE A 171 4.71 -10.00 14.83
CA ILE A 171 3.66 -9.58 15.77
C ILE A 171 3.93 -8.15 16.25
N ASP A 172 5.16 -7.84 16.68
CA ASP A 172 5.53 -6.52 17.17
C ASP A 172 5.36 -5.45 16.08
N THR A 173 5.85 -5.75 14.87
CA THR A 173 5.74 -4.84 13.72
C THR A 173 4.28 -4.56 13.35
N ILE A 174 3.45 -5.60 13.24
CA ILE A 174 2.03 -5.47 12.90
C ILE A 174 1.28 -4.72 14.00
N THR A 175 1.55 -5.04 15.26
CA THR A 175 0.96 -4.33 16.41
C THR A 175 1.28 -2.84 16.35
N ALA A 176 2.54 -2.50 16.05
CA ALA A 176 2.98 -1.10 15.95
C ALA A 176 2.28 -0.34 14.82
N PHE A 177 2.25 -0.87 13.59
CA PHE A 177 1.63 -0.12 12.48
C PHE A 177 0.10 -0.16 12.47
N CYS A 178 -0.52 -1.09 13.21
CA CYS A 178 -1.97 -1.13 13.40
C CYS A 178 -2.44 -0.50 14.73
N ALA A 179 -1.58 0.21 15.47
CA ALA A 179 -1.88 0.72 16.81
C ALA A 179 -3.15 1.60 16.91
N HIS A 180 -3.53 2.27 15.82
CA HIS A 180 -4.73 3.10 15.75
C HIS A 180 -6.03 2.34 15.38
N ARG A 181 -5.97 1.01 15.25
CA ARG A 181 -7.08 0.16 14.82
C ARG A 181 -7.29 -1.02 15.77
N PRO A 182 -8.55 -1.43 16.03
CA PRO A 182 -8.82 -2.70 16.69
C PRO A 182 -8.21 -3.85 15.88
N THR A 183 -7.25 -4.56 16.46
CA THR A 183 -6.45 -5.55 15.73
C THR A 183 -6.55 -6.93 16.39
N THR A 184 -6.92 -7.93 15.60
CA THR A 184 -6.86 -9.34 16.00
C THR A 184 -5.71 -10.01 15.26
N ILE A 185 -4.67 -10.40 15.99
CA ILE A 185 -3.52 -11.13 15.45
C ILE A 185 -3.71 -12.63 15.70
N LEU A 186 -3.58 -13.42 14.64
CA LEU A 186 -3.53 -14.88 14.64
C LEU A 186 -2.07 -15.32 14.46
N ALA A 187 -1.47 -15.83 15.52
CA ALA A 187 -0.10 -16.32 15.56
C ALA A 187 0.04 -17.36 16.69
N ARG A 188 0.91 -18.36 16.50
CA ARG A 188 1.08 -19.50 17.41
C ARG A 188 1.55 -19.08 18.80
N GLU A 189 2.38 -18.06 18.87
CA GLU A 189 2.95 -17.47 20.07
C GLU A 189 1.89 -16.85 20.99
N LEU A 190 0.68 -16.61 20.47
CA LEU A 190 -0.48 -16.08 21.20
C LEU A 190 -1.44 -17.16 21.72
N GLY A 191 -1.07 -18.44 21.65
CA GLY A 191 -1.83 -19.55 22.22
C GLY A 191 -3.11 -19.85 21.45
N SER A 192 -4.29 -19.53 22.00
CA SER A 192 -5.61 -19.86 21.42
C SER A 192 -5.91 -19.16 20.08
N ARG A 193 -4.99 -18.32 19.60
CA ARG A 193 -5.06 -17.59 18.34
C ARG A 193 -4.10 -18.15 17.28
N SER A 194 -3.86 -19.46 17.26
CA SER A 194 -3.03 -20.08 16.23
C SER A 194 -3.48 -19.73 14.80
N PRO A 195 -2.57 -19.61 13.82
CA PRO A 195 -2.85 -19.16 12.47
C PRO A 195 -3.45 -20.28 11.60
N THR A 196 -4.52 -20.91 12.10
CA THR A 196 -5.20 -22.01 11.42
C THR A 196 -6.27 -21.51 10.45
N ARG A 197 -6.62 -22.33 9.46
CA ARG A 197 -7.75 -22.06 8.54
C ARG A 197 -9.04 -21.75 9.32
N ALA A 198 -9.32 -22.52 10.37
CA ALA A 198 -10.53 -22.36 11.18
C ALA A 198 -10.57 -21.00 11.89
N ASN A 199 -9.45 -20.60 12.51
CA ASN A 199 -9.32 -19.31 13.18
C ASN A 199 -9.38 -18.14 12.22
N LEU A 200 -8.72 -18.25 11.06
CA LEU A 200 -8.82 -17.24 9.99
C LEU A 200 -10.28 -17.04 9.57
N MET A 201 -10.99 -18.12 9.24
CA MET A 201 -12.39 -18.01 8.81
C MET A 201 -13.32 -17.51 9.91
N SER A 202 -13.07 -17.87 11.17
CA SER A 202 -13.79 -17.32 12.31
C SER A 202 -13.61 -15.80 12.40
N ALA A 203 -12.36 -15.33 12.30
CA ALA A 203 -12.04 -13.90 12.35
C ALA A 203 -12.62 -13.12 11.16
N LEU A 204 -12.61 -13.69 9.95
CA LEU A 204 -13.22 -13.04 8.77
C LEU A 204 -14.75 -12.90 8.88
N ARG A 205 -15.44 -13.86 9.52
CA ARG A 205 -16.89 -13.75 9.76
C ARG A 205 -17.27 -12.58 10.67
N ALA A 206 -16.33 -12.08 11.48
CA ALA A 206 -16.52 -10.85 12.25
C ALA A 206 -16.54 -9.57 11.39
N SER A 207 -16.41 -9.68 10.05
CA SER A 207 -16.42 -8.56 9.10
C SER A 207 -15.35 -7.49 9.39
N PRO A 208 -14.05 -7.85 9.44
CA PRO A 208 -12.99 -6.85 9.56
C PRO A 208 -12.95 -5.96 8.31
N GLY A 209 -12.44 -4.74 8.46
CA GLY A 209 -12.18 -3.86 7.32
C GLY A 209 -10.94 -4.28 6.55
N TYR A 210 -9.90 -4.68 7.26
CA TYR A 210 -8.58 -4.98 6.72
C TYR A 210 -8.13 -6.39 7.10
N VAL A 211 -7.50 -7.08 6.16
CA VAL A 211 -6.83 -8.35 6.41
C VAL A 211 -5.38 -8.25 5.98
N TYR A 212 -4.45 -8.70 6.83
CA TYR A 212 -3.01 -8.73 6.55
C TYR A 212 -2.48 -10.14 6.75
N LEU A 213 -2.11 -10.83 5.68
CA LEU A 213 -1.67 -12.23 5.72
C LEU A 213 -0.17 -12.33 5.46
N VAL A 214 0.57 -12.83 6.46
CA VAL A 214 1.98 -13.22 6.36
C VAL A 214 2.04 -14.74 6.37
N ALA A 215 2.41 -15.34 5.24
CA ALA A 215 2.49 -16.78 5.07
C ALA A 215 3.42 -17.13 3.90
N HIS A 216 3.73 -18.42 3.72
CA HIS A 216 4.35 -18.89 2.49
C HIS A 216 3.29 -19.28 1.46
N GLY A 217 3.58 -19.02 0.19
CA GLY A 217 2.83 -19.47 -0.97
C GLY A 217 3.67 -20.47 -1.75
N VAL A 218 3.08 -21.60 -2.10
CA VAL A 218 3.74 -22.62 -2.92
C VAL A 218 2.83 -23.05 -4.05
N GLY A 219 3.34 -23.04 -5.27
CA GLY A 219 2.64 -23.60 -6.43
C GLY A 219 2.70 -25.13 -6.42
N VAL A 220 1.55 -25.79 -6.46
CA VAL A 220 1.40 -27.24 -6.59
C VAL A 220 0.28 -27.52 -7.59
N ASN A 221 0.55 -28.32 -8.64
CA ASN A 221 -0.43 -28.74 -9.64
C ASN A 221 -1.29 -27.58 -10.21
N ASP A 222 -0.65 -26.52 -10.69
CA ASP A 222 -1.34 -25.34 -11.24
C ASP A 222 -2.31 -24.69 -10.23
N GLU A 223 -1.94 -24.68 -8.94
CA GLU A 223 -2.64 -23.95 -7.89
C GLU A 223 -1.67 -23.40 -6.82
N ILE A 224 -1.92 -22.20 -6.27
CA ILE A 224 -1.23 -21.75 -5.05
C ILE A 224 -1.83 -22.44 -3.84
N HIS A 225 -0.97 -22.94 -2.99
CA HIS A 225 -1.30 -23.24 -1.61
C HIS A 225 -0.66 -22.21 -0.67
N LEU A 226 -1.47 -21.66 0.24
CA LEU A 226 -0.98 -20.86 1.36
C LEU A 226 -0.66 -21.80 2.52
N TRP A 227 0.57 -21.75 3.01
CA TRP A 227 1.01 -22.53 4.15
C TRP A 227 0.59 -21.86 5.45
N LEU A 228 -0.46 -22.40 6.04
CA LEU A 228 -0.94 -22.07 7.38
C LEU A 228 -0.45 -23.12 8.38
N GLU A 229 -0.92 -23.03 9.61
CA GLU A 229 -0.69 -24.04 10.64
C GLU A 229 -1.96 -24.88 10.88
N ASP A 230 -1.78 -26.16 11.20
CA ASP A 230 -2.83 -26.97 11.83
C ASP A 230 -2.87 -26.75 13.36
N ASP A 231 -3.75 -27.47 14.06
CA ASP A 231 -3.88 -27.36 15.52
C ASP A 231 -2.64 -27.86 16.28
N ALA A 232 -1.75 -28.61 15.62
CA ALA A 232 -0.47 -29.06 16.17
C ALA A 232 0.70 -28.09 15.87
N GLY A 233 0.45 -27.02 15.10
CA GLY A 233 1.48 -26.08 14.66
C GLY A 233 2.33 -26.61 13.49
N LEU A 234 1.86 -27.64 12.79
CA LEU A 234 2.49 -28.20 11.59
C LEU A 234 1.88 -27.58 10.33
N GLY A 235 2.58 -27.73 9.20
CA GLY A 235 2.20 -27.12 7.94
C GLY A 235 0.86 -27.64 7.41
N TYR A 236 -0.08 -26.72 7.21
CA TYR A 236 -1.32 -26.96 6.50
C TYR A 236 -1.33 -26.17 5.19
N ALA A 237 -1.28 -26.87 4.06
CA ALA A 237 -1.37 -26.27 2.74
C ALA A 237 -2.84 -25.97 2.38
N LEU A 238 -3.27 -24.72 2.51
CA LEU A 238 -4.61 -24.25 2.14
C LEU A 238 -4.66 -23.91 0.64
N PRO A 239 -5.49 -24.57 -0.17
CA PRO A 239 -5.66 -24.19 -1.57
C PRO A 239 -6.22 -22.78 -1.72
N ALA A 240 -5.63 -22.01 -2.64
CA ALA A 240 -6.08 -20.66 -2.97
C ALA A 240 -7.54 -20.64 -3.44
N SER A 241 -7.98 -21.66 -4.20
CA SER A 241 -9.38 -21.82 -4.59
C SER A 241 -10.31 -21.94 -3.39
N GLU A 242 -9.88 -22.66 -2.36
CA GLU A 242 -10.65 -22.83 -1.15
C GLU A 242 -10.75 -21.52 -0.36
N LEU A 243 -9.63 -20.79 -0.21
CA LEU A 243 -9.64 -19.46 0.41
C LEU A 243 -10.58 -18.50 -0.34
N VAL A 244 -10.45 -18.42 -1.67
CA VAL A 244 -11.27 -17.55 -2.52
C VAL A 244 -12.76 -17.89 -2.37
N ARG A 245 -13.12 -19.18 -2.38
CA ARG A 245 -14.50 -19.62 -2.17
C ARG A 245 -15.02 -19.23 -0.79
N GLN A 246 -14.23 -19.45 0.26
CA GLN A 246 -14.63 -19.10 1.63
C GLN A 246 -14.78 -17.59 1.83
N VAL A 247 -13.95 -16.78 1.15
CA VAL A 247 -14.09 -15.30 1.14
C VAL A 247 -15.33 -14.86 0.38
N ALA A 248 -15.63 -15.49 -0.77
CA ALA A 248 -16.85 -15.22 -1.54
C ALA A 248 -18.12 -15.49 -0.73
N ASP A 249 -18.11 -16.54 0.10
CA ASP A 249 -19.23 -16.94 0.96
C ASP A 249 -19.42 -16.03 2.19
N LEU A 250 -18.54 -15.03 2.42
CA LEU A 250 -18.70 -14.08 3.51
C LEU A 250 -19.91 -13.16 3.27
N ARG A 251 -20.66 -12.88 4.35
CA ARG A 251 -21.72 -11.86 4.32
C ARG A 251 -21.21 -10.49 3.91
N ARG A 252 -19.97 -10.16 4.31
CA ARG A 252 -19.25 -8.94 3.95
C ARG A 252 -17.78 -9.26 3.77
N GLN A 253 -17.25 -8.99 2.59
CA GLN A 253 -15.83 -9.09 2.30
C GLN A 253 -15.07 -7.93 2.97
N PRO A 254 -13.79 -8.13 3.38
CA PRO A 254 -12.93 -7.05 3.82
C PRO A 254 -12.78 -5.97 2.73
N GLU A 255 -12.61 -4.70 3.12
CA GLU A 255 -12.37 -3.59 2.18
C GLU A 255 -11.00 -3.70 1.49
N LEU A 256 -10.03 -4.29 2.20
CA LEU A 256 -8.68 -4.53 1.71
C LEU A 256 -8.13 -5.84 2.29
N ILE A 257 -7.55 -6.66 1.41
CA ILE A 257 -6.69 -7.77 1.80
C ILE A 257 -5.26 -7.47 1.35
N VAL A 258 -4.30 -7.57 2.25
CA VAL A 258 -2.86 -7.47 1.97
C VAL A 258 -2.24 -8.84 2.09
N LEU A 259 -1.67 -9.34 0.99
CA LEU A 259 -1.05 -10.64 0.87
C LEU A 259 0.48 -10.49 0.90
N MET A 260 1.06 -10.61 2.09
CA MET A 260 2.50 -10.75 2.30
C MET A 260 2.89 -12.22 2.19
N VAL A 261 2.62 -12.79 1.02
CA VAL A 261 2.82 -14.20 0.76
C VAL A 261 4.11 -14.38 -0.05
N CYS A 262 5.15 -14.93 0.58
CA CYS A 262 6.45 -15.19 -0.07
C CYS A 262 6.42 -16.54 -0.81
N ARG A 263 7.08 -16.66 -1.97
CA ARG A 263 7.24 -17.96 -2.64
C ARG A 263 8.13 -18.86 -1.79
N GLY A 264 7.75 -20.13 -1.63
CA GLY A 264 8.64 -21.15 -1.07
C GLY A 264 9.82 -21.42 -2.00
N ALA A 265 11.01 -21.66 -1.45
CA ALA A 265 12.22 -21.83 -2.25
C ALA A 265 12.19 -23.18 -3.01
N GLY A 266 12.54 -23.16 -4.31
CA GLY A 266 12.88 -24.37 -5.06
C GLY A 266 11.78 -25.00 -5.93
N LEU A 267 10.64 -24.33 -6.15
CA LEU A 267 9.62 -24.80 -7.09
C LEU A 267 9.56 -23.87 -8.30
N SER A 268 10.09 -24.36 -9.43
CA SER A 268 9.92 -23.75 -10.75
C SER A 268 8.45 -23.81 -11.14
N HIS A 269 7.84 -22.68 -11.53
CA HIS A 269 7.16 -22.42 -12.81
C HIS A 269 6.35 -21.10 -12.78
N SER A 270 6.39 -20.38 -13.90
CA SER A 270 5.76 -19.10 -14.32
C SER A 270 5.71 -17.92 -13.31
N ASP A 271 6.38 -16.82 -13.68
CA ASP A 271 6.16 -15.51 -13.07
C ASP A 271 4.68 -15.10 -13.13
N GLY A 272 4.12 -14.57 -12.04
CA GLY A 272 2.76 -13.99 -12.04
C GLY A 272 1.67 -14.75 -11.30
N TRP A 273 1.96 -15.90 -10.66
CA TRP A 273 0.91 -16.69 -10.03
C TRP A 273 0.32 -16.02 -8.77
N LEU A 274 1.10 -15.41 -7.86
CA LEU A 274 0.55 -14.69 -6.69
C LEU A 274 -0.34 -13.50 -7.08
N SER A 275 -0.03 -12.82 -8.18
CA SER A 275 -0.92 -11.83 -8.78
C SER A 275 -2.28 -12.43 -9.17
N THR A 276 -2.35 -13.71 -9.58
CA THR A 276 -3.64 -14.38 -9.86
C THR A 276 -4.49 -14.57 -8.61
N LEU A 277 -3.90 -14.81 -7.43
CA LEU A 277 -4.68 -14.90 -6.18
C LEU A 277 -5.32 -13.56 -5.84
N GLY A 278 -4.57 -12.47 -5.92
CA GLY A 278 -5.12 -11.13 -5.71
C GLY A 278 -6.28 -10.84 -6.66
N ALA A 279 -6.10 -11.21 -7.92
CA ALA A 279 -7.08 -11.04 -8.96
C ALA A 279 -8.38 -11.87 -8.73
N ARG A 280 -8.23 -13.13 -8.29
CA ARG A 280 -9.36 -14.02 -7.94
C ARG A 280 -10.14 -13.53 -6.72
N LEU A 281 -9.46 -12.93 -5.74
CA LEU A 281 -10.11 -12.32 -4.58
C LEU A 281 -10.95 -11.08 -4.96
N ILE A 282 -10.51 -10.27 -5.93
CA ILE A 282 -11.34 -9.18 -6.47
C ILE A 282 -12.63 -9.73 -7.10
N ARG A 283 -12.55 -10.81 -7.89
CA ARG A 283 -13.74 -11.47 -8.46
C ARG A 283 -14.67 -12.00 -7.37
N ALA A 284 -14.10 -12.53 -6.28
CA ALA A 284 -14.85 -12.99 -5.11
C ALA A 284 -15.50 -11.86 -4.27
N GLY A 285 -15.43 -10.60 -4.73
CA GLY A 285 -16.13 -9.47 -4.13
C GLY A 285 -15.26 -8.58 -3.25
N VAL A 286 -13.96 -8.88 -3.10
CA VAL A 286 -13.05 -8.01 -2.35
C VAL A 286 -12.82 -6.70 -3.11
N PRO A 287 -12.99 -5.51 -2.51
CA PRO A 287 -12.85 -4.24 -3.22
C PRO A 287 -11.41 -3.85 -3.61
N ALA A 288 -10.41 -4.22 -2.81
CA ALA A 288 -9.00 -4.09 -3.15
C ALA A 288 -8.16 -5.23 -2.56
N VAL A 289 -7.12 -5.61 -3.30
CA VAL A 289 -6.11 -6.55 -2.83
C VAL A 289 -4.74 -6.01 -3.16
N LEU A 290 -3.86 -5.95 -2.17
CA LEU A 290 -2.44 -5.69 -2.38
C LEU A 290 -1.70 -7.03 -2.31
N ALA A 291 -1.13 -7.49 -3.41
CA ALA A 291 -0.43 -8.77 -3.49
C ALA A 291 0.99 -8.57 -4.04
N MET A 292 1.90 -9.48 -3.73
CA MET A 292 3.28 -9.42 -4.23
C MET A 292 3.42 -10.25 -5.51
N GLN A 293 4.08 -9.70 -6.53
CA GLN A 293 4.36 -10.42 -7.79
C GLN A 293 5.56 -11.38 -7.66
N GLY A 294 6.37 -11.24 -6.61
CA GLY A 294 7.54 -12.06 -6.31
C GLY A 294 7.94 -11.95 -4.84
N ASP A 295 9.17 -12.35 -4.55
CA ASP A 295 9.66 -12.44 -3.17
C ASP A 295 10.09 -11.07 -2.66
N LEU A 296 9.20 -10.43 -1.91
CA LEU A 296 9.51 -9.22 -1.16
C LEU A 296 10.25 -9.62 0.13
N SER A 297 11.40 -9.01 0.37
CA SER A 297 12.11 -9.21 1.63
C SER A 297 11.26 -8.76 2.83
N LEU A 298 11.39 -9.46 3.97
CA LEU A 298 10.65 -9.10 5.20
C LEU A 298 10.89 -7.64 5.60
N ALA A 299 12.15 -7.16 5.49
CA ALA A 299 12.48 -5.77 5.82
C ALA A 299 11.79 -4.74 4.93
N SER A 300 11.59 -5.04 3.64
CA SER A 300 10.80 -4.19 2.74
C SER A 300 9.31 -4.33 2.98
N GLY A 301 8.84 -5.54 3.31
CA GLY A 301 7.48 -5.80 3.73
C GLY A 301 7.07 -4.99 4.96
N ASP A 302 7.91 -4.95 5.98
CA ASP A 302 7.64 -4.18 7.19
C ASP A 302 7.59 -2.67 6.93
N ARG A 303 8.51 -2.14 6.09
CA ARG A 303 8.51 -0.73 5.68
C ARG A 303 7.25 -0.38 4.88
N LEU A 304 6.89 -1.25 3.95
CA LEU A 304 5.69 -1.10 3.14
C LEU A 304 4.42 -1.12 4.00
N GLY A 305 4.31 -2.08 4.93
CA GLY A 305 3.18 -2.19 5.86
C GLY A 305 3.03 -0.95 6.75
N ARG A 306 4.15 -0.48 7.34
CA ARG A 306 4.19 0.76 8.13
C ARG A 306 3.69 1.98 7.34
N ALA A 307 4.23 2.20 6.14
CA ALA A 307 3.81 3.31 5.30
C ALA A 307 2.34 3.20 4.86
N LEU A 308 1.92 2.01 4.44
CA LEU A 308 0.55 1.74 3.98
C LEU A 308 -0.49 2.05 5.07
N PHE A 309 -0.33 1.50 6.28
CA PHE A 309 -1.32 1.68 7.34
C PHE A 309 -1.33 3.11 7.91
N SER A 310 -0.17 3.76 7.97
CA SER A 310 -0.05 5.18 8.35
C SER A 310 -0.81 6.09 7.37
N GLU A 311 -0.73 5.82 6.07
CA GLU A 311 -1.48 6.57 5.06
C GLU A 311 -2.98 6.24 5.11
N LEU A 312 -3.36 4.98 5.35
CA LEU A 312 -4.75 4.59 5.54
C LEU A 312 -5.38 5.23 6.80
N ASP A 313 -4.59 5.53 7.83
CA ASP A 313 -5.06 6.24 9.04
C ASP A 313 -5.41 7.69 8.76
N GLN A 314 -4.75 8.28 7.76
CA GLN A 314 -5.05 9.63 7.27
C GLN A 314 -6.28 9.64 6.34
N HIS A 315 -6.99 8.52 6.20
CA HIS A 315 -8.14 8.34 5.32
C HIS A 315 -7.86 8.70 3.85
N CYS A 316 -6.62 8.55 3.40
CA CYS A 316 -6.31 8.73 1.99
C CYS A 316 -6.82 7.53 1.15
N PRO A 317 -6.99 7.71 -0.17
CA PRO A 317 -7.30 6.60 -1.06
C PRO A 317 -6.23 5.50 -1.02
N ILE A 318 -6.63 4.24 -1.17
CA ILE A 318 -5.70 3.09 -1.15
C ILE A 318 -4.63 3.22 -2.24
N GLU A 319 -4.98 3.78 -3.39
CA GLU A 319 -4.08 3.98 -4.51
C GLU A 319 -2.96 4.97 -4.16
N GLN A 320 -3.27 6.01 -3.38
CA GLN A 320 -2.29 6.94 -2.83
C GLN A 320 -1.42 6.26 -1.79
N ALA A 321 -2.02 5.53 -0.85
CA ALA A 321 -1.29 4.83 0.21
C ALA A 321 -0.26 3.84 -0.36
N VAL A 322 -0.63 3.10 -1.41
CA VAL A 322 0.28 2.19 -2.12
C VAL A 322 1.38 2.95 -2.87
N ALA A 323 1.07 4.07 -3.53
CA ALA A 323 2.08 4.87 -4.22
C ALA A 323 3.15 5.39 -3.26
N ILE A 324 2.75 5.87 -2.07
CA ILE A 324 3.67 6.29 -1.01
C ILE A 324 4.46 5.10 -0.45
N ALA A 325 3.80 3.97 -0.21
CA ALA A 325 4.44 2.77 0.31
C ALA A 325 5.48 2.17 -0.67
N ARG A 326 5.26 2.25 -1.98
CA ARG A 326 6.29 1.89 -2.98
C ARG A 326 7.50 2.83 -2.90
N GLY A 327 7.27 4.11 -2.64
CA GLY A 327 8.33 5.12 -2.47
C GLY A 327 9.29 4.79 -1.33
N VAL A 328 8.82 4.25 -0.21
CA VAL A 328 9.69 3.92 0.94
C VAL A 328 10.60 2.71 0.68
N ILE A 329 10.26 1.85 -0.28
CA ILE A 329 11.08 0.71 -0.73
C ILE A 329 11.77 0.96 -2.08
N ALA A 330 11.77 2.20 -2.59
CA ALA A 330 12.32 2.53 -3.90
C ALA A 330 13.81 2.17 -4.08
N LYS A 331 14.58 2.18 -2.98
CA LYS A 331 16.02 1.92 -2.98
C LYS A 331 16.40 0.43 -2.98
N THR A 332 15.44 -0.49 -2.84
CA THR A 332 15.73 -1.93 -2.73
C THR A 332 15.53 -2.68 -4.06
N ASP A 333 15.25 -1.99 -5.16
CA ASP A 333 14.85 -2.57 -6.45
C ASP A 333 13.59 -3.49 -6.40
N GLU A 334 12.85 -3.46 -5.28
CA GLU A 334 11.64 -4.25 -5.03
C GLU A 334 10.33 -3.45 -5.20
N TRP A 335 10.39 -2.17 -5.57
CA TRP A 335 9.22 -1.27 -5.63
C TRP A 335 8.08 -1.75 -6.54
N TRP A 336 8.40 -2.60 -7.51
CA TRP A 336 7.46 -3.13 -8.50
C TRP A 336 6.77 -4.42 -8.02
N LEU A 337 7.27 -5.06 -6.95
CA LEU A 337 6.68 -6.29 -6.41
C LEU A 337 5.26 -6.08 -5.86
N PRO A 338 4.94 -5.01 -5.12
CA PRO A 338 3.59 -4.80 -4.62
C PRO A 338 2.66 -4.38 -5.75
N VAL A 339 1.62 -5.17 -5.99
CA VAL A 339 0.59 -4.99 -7.03
C VAL A 339 -0.74 -4.72 -6.35
N LEU A 340 -1.31 -3.54 -6.62
CA LEU A 340 -2.65 -3.18 -6.16
C LEU A 340 -3.68 -3.60 -7.22
N PHE A 341 -4.54 -4.54 -6.87
CA PHE A 341 -5.73 -4.90 -7.63
C PHE A 341 -6.95 -4.16 -7.08
N THR A 342 -7.79 -3.66 -7.98
CA THR A 342 -9.04 -2.98 -7.65
C THR A 342 -10.18 -3.53 -8.49
N ARG A 343 -11.39 -3.52 -7.94
CA ARG A 343 -12.61 -3.86 -8.69
C ARG A 343 -13.02 -2.71 -9.60
N SER A 344 -13.45 -3.00 -10.84
CA SER A 344 -14.05 -1.98 -11.70
C SER A 344 -15.32 -1.39 -11.08
N GLY A 345 -15.59 -0.11 -11.33
CA GLY A 345 -16.69 0.61 -10.70
C GLY A 345 -16.45 1.03 -9.24
N ARG A 346 -15.34 0.63 -8.60
CA ARG A 346 -14.86 1.31 -7.41
C ARG A 346 -14.42 2.71 -7.82
N ALA A 347 -15.28 3.70 -7.60
CA ALA A 347 -14.80 5.07 -7.56
C ALA A 347 -13.69 5.13 -6.50
N VAL A 348 -12.56 5.77 -6.81
CA VAL A 348 -11.57 6.15 -5.80
C VAL A 348 -12.36 6.84 -4.69
N GLN A 349 -12.56 6.12 -3.59
CA GLN A 349 -13.74 6.38 -2.78
C GLN A 349 -13.50 7.68 -2.03
N ARG A 350 -14.15 8.74 -2.52
CA ARG A 350 -14.22 10.06 -1.90
C ARG A 350 -14.91 9.91 -0.56
N ARG A 351 -14.18 9.56 0.51
CA ARG A 351 -14.70 9.73 1.86
C ARG A 351 -14.73 11.23 2.15
N GLY A 352 -15.82 11.86 1.72
CA GLY A 352 -16.22 13.16 2.22
C GLY A 352 -16.44 13.01 3.72
N THR A 353 -15.79 13.87 4.49
CA THR A 353 -16.08 14.08 5.90
C THR A 353 -17.57 14.38 6.04
N THR A 354 -18.37 13.42 6.51
CA THR A 354 -19.69 13.76 7.06
C THR A 354 -19.43 14.53 8.35
N ALA A 355 -19.51 15.85 8.26
CA ALA A 355 -19.40 16.72 9.42
C ALA A 355 -20.50 16.38 10.43
N PRO A 356 -20.19 16.27 11.74
CA PRO A 356 -21.23 16.36 12.76
C PRO A 356 -21.84 17.76 12.72
N HIS A 357 -23.13 17.83 13.03
CA HIS A 357 -23.94 19.03 13.08
C HIS A 357 -23.28 20.18 13.88
N LYS A 358 -23.48 21.40 13.36
CA LYS A 358 -23.07 22.69 13.92
C LYS A 358 -23.51 22.87 15.38
N GLU A 359 -22.55 23.21 16.24
CA GLU A 359 -22.71 24.25 17.26
C GLU A 359 -21.37 25.00 17.42
N GLY A 360 -21.43 26.34 17.47
CA GLY A 360 -20.32 27.20 17.91
C GLY A 360 -19.28 27.58 16.87
N ALA A 361 -19.53 28.68 16.16
CA ALA A 361 -18.51 29.36 15.37
C ALA A 361 -17.36 29.90 16.25
N ALA A 362 -16.13 29.49 15.96
CA ALA A 362 -14.93 30.28 16.27
C ALA A 362 -13.85 30.03 15.22
N ARG A 363 -13.79 30.99 14.28
CA ARG A 363 -12.67 31.47 13.44
C ARG A 363 -11.55 30.49 13.04
N ALA A 364 -11.43 30.36 11.72
CA ALA A 364 -10.29 29.83 10.99
C ALA A 364 -8.94 30.48 11.35
N SER A 365 -7.89 29.66 11.38
CA SER A 365 -6.55 30.02 10.89
C SER A 365 -5.81 28.75 10.44
N GLY A 366 -5.07 28.85 9.32
CA GLY A 366 -4.48 27.72 8.60
C GLY A 366 -3.30 27.07 9.31
N ILE A 367 -3.00 25.82 8.92
CA ILE A 367 -1.84 24.97 9.24
C ILE A 367 -0.78 25.62 10.17
N HIS A 368 -1.04 25.70 11.48
CA HIS A 368 -0.08 26.06 12.54
C HIS A 368 -0.70 25.67 13.88
N GLY A 369 -0.02 24.87 14.72
CA GLY A 369 -0.69 24.44 15.95
C GLY A 369 0.11 23.76 17.05
N LEU A 370 1.44 23.84 17.05
CA LEU A 370 2.21 23.53 18.28
C LEU A 370 2.65 24.86 18.88
N ASP A 371 2.14 25.19 20.07
CA ASP A 371 2.62 26.33 20.84
C ASP A 371 3.89 25.92 21.59
N TYR A 372 5.03 26.07 20.92
CA TYR A 372 6.32 25.66 21.47
C TYR A 372 6.72 26.45 22.73
N GLU A 373 6.31 27.72 22.86
CA GLU A 373 6.58 28.49 24.08
C GLU A 373 5.79 27.93 25.25
N ARG A 374 4.53 27.51 25.01
CA ARG A 374 3.74 26.79 26.00
C ARG A 374 4.37 25.46 26.38
N GLY A 375 4.75 24.63 25.41
CA GLY A 375 5.36 23.34 25.68
C GLY A 375 6.66 23.46 26.47
N LEU A 376 7.50 24.45 26.15
CA LEU A 376 8.73 24.72 26.90
C LEU A 376 8.41 25.12 28.34
N HIS A 377 7.43 26.00 28.53
CA HIS A 377 7.02 26.43 29.87
C HIS A 377 6.45 25.28 30.73
N ASP A 378 5.61 24.41 30.16
CA ASP A 378 5.05 23.27 30.88
C ASP A 378 6.12 22.23 31.23
N LEU A 379 7.01 21.91 30.27
CA LEU A 379 8.13 21.00 30.51
C LEU A 379 9.04 21.53 31.63
N LYS A 380 9.43 22.80 31.57
CA LYS A 380 10.30 23.43 32.58
C LYS A 380 9.77 23.31 34.00
N ARG A 381 8.44 23.38 34.18
CA ARG A 381 7.79 23.28 35.49
C ARG A 381 7.80 21.88 36.08
N ARG A 382 8.01 20.86 35.25
CA ARG A 382 7.91 19.44 35.63
C ARG A 382 9.28 18.75 35.75
N LEU A 383 10.34 19.41 35.29
CA LEU A 383 11.70 18.86 35.31
C LEU A 383 12.35 18.89 36.70
N SER A 384 13.17 17.88 36.97
CA SER A 384 14.05 17.82 38.14
C SER A 384 15.29 18.72 37.95
N ALA A 385 16.03 18.97 39.04
CA ALA A 385 17.27 19.75 38.99
C ALA A 385 18.36 19.09 38.10
N GLU A 386 18.37 17.76 38.01
CA GLU A 386 19.35 16.99 37.23
C GLU A 386 19.14 17.14 35.72
N SER A 387 17.88 17.28 35.26
CA SER A 387 17.51 17.40 33.85
C SER A 387 17.42 18.85 33.34
N MET A 388 17.58 19.84 34.22
CA MET A 388 17.40 21.25 33.90
C MET A 388 18.48 21.79 32.93
N ALA A 389 19.71 21.31 33.03
CA ALA A 389 20.81 21.76 32.17
C ALA A 389 20.61 21.34 30.70
N GLU A 390 20.14 20.10 30.49
CA GLU A 390 19.81 19.57 29.17
C GLU A 390 18.62 20.32 28.55
N TYR A 391 17.57 20.54 29.34
CA TYR A 391 16.42 21.34 28.92
C TYR A 391 16.81 22.76 28.48
N LEU A 392 17.63 23.47 29.25
CA LEU A 392 18.04 24.84 28.90
C LEU A 392 18.81 24.89 27.57
N THR A 393 19.58 23.84 27.27
CA THR A 393 20.29 23.70 25.98
C THR A 393 19.29 23.51 24.83
N LEU A 394 18.29 22.65 25.01
CA LEU A 394 17.26 22.40 23.99
C LEU A 394 16.31 23.60 23.80
N GLU A 395 15.95 24.30 24.87
CA GLU A 395 15.17 25.55 24.83
C GLU A 395 15.88 26.61 23.99
N ALA A 396 17.18 26.83 24.24
CA ALA A 396 17.97 27.80 23.47
C ALA A 396 18.04 27.44 21.98
N ARG A 397 18.25 26.16 21.66
CA ARG A 397 18.29 25.67 20.27
C ARG A 397 16.95 25.85 19.55
N LEU A 398 15.84 25.51 20.21
CA LEU A 398 14.51 25.66 19.61
C LEU A 398 14.18 27.12 19.33
N ARG A 399 14.47 28.01 20.27
CA ARG A 399 14.25 29.46 20.11
C ARG A 399 15.10 30.04 18.99
N GLU A 400 16.36 29.63 18.88
CA GLU A 400 17.22 30.07 17.78
C GLU A 400 16.75 29.56 16.42
N ASN A 401 16.31 28.30 16.33
CA ASN A 401 15.73 27.74 15.11
C ASN A 401 14.46 28.52 14.67
N ILE A 402 13.56 28.82 15.61
CA ILE A 402 12.36 29.63 15.35
C ILE A 402 12.73 31.04 14.91
N ARG A 403 13.75 31.66 15.55
CA ARG A 403 14.26 32.98 15.18
C ARG A 403 14.83 32.98 13.75
N ARG A 404 15.62 31.97 13.39
CA ARG A 404 16.19 31.81 12.04
C ARG A 404 15.11 31.63 10.98
N GLU A 405 14.06 30.85 11.25
CA GLU A 405 12.93 30.73 10.32
C GLU A 405 12.23 32.08 10.11
N ARG A 406 12.04 32.87 11.17
CA ARG A 406 11.42 34.21 11.07
C ARG A 406 12.28 35.20 10.27
N LEU A 407 13.61 35.13 10.40
CA LEU A 407 14.54 36.05 9.75
C LEU A 407 14.85 35.66 8.29
N PHE A 408 14.91 34.37 7.98
CA PHE A 408 15.42 33.87 6.70
C PHE A 408 14.43 32.98 5.92
N GLY A 409 13.24 32.73 6.46
CA GLY A 409 12.23 31.85 5.88
C GLY A 409 12.47 30.37 6.18
N GLY A 410 11.44 29.54 5.93
CA GLY A 410 11.49 28.10 6.18
C GLY A 410 12.26 27.35 5.11
N THR A 411 13.50 26.98 5.38
CA THR A 411 14.31 26.09 4.52
C THR A 411 14.23 24.64 5.00
N GLU A 412 14.58 23.69 4.12
CA GLU A 412 14.62 22.27 4.46
C GLU A 412 15.61 21.98 5.60
N SER A 413 16.75 22.68 5.63
CA SER A 413 17.73 22.61 6.73
C SER A 413 17.13 23.07 8.07
N ILE A 414 16.39 24.18 8.10
CA ILE A 414 15.72 24.69 9.32
C ILE A 414 14.64 23.70 9.80
N ARG A 415 13.91 23.06 8.88
CA ARG A 415 12.89 22.04 9.22
C ARG A 415 13.51 20.75 9.76
N SER A 416 14.61 20.28 9.16
CA SER A 416 15.36 19.11 9.66
C SER A 416 15.92 19.37 11.06
N GLU A 417 16.58 20.51 11.26
CA GLU A 417 17.12 20.91 12.57
C GLU A 417 16.01 21.04 13.62
N ARG A 418 14.84 21.56 13.24
CA ARG A 418 13.67 21.62 14.13
C ARG A 418 13.19 20.23 14.53
N ALA A 419 13.09 19.30 13.59
CA ALA A 419 12.65 17.94 13.87
C ALA A 419 13.58 17.25 14.89
N GLU A 420 14.90 17.43 14.75
CA GLU A 420 15.88 16.91 15.69
C GLU A 420 15.75 17.51 17.10
N ILE A 421 15.55 18.83 17.20
CA ILE A 421 15.36 19.50 18.49
C ILE A 421 14.06 19.04 19.18
N ILE A 422 12.97 18.91 18.42
CA ILE A 422 11.69 18.43 18.94
C ILE A 422 11.76 16.96 19.36
N PHE A 423 12.50 16.14 18.62
CA PHE A 423 12.76 14.75 19.01
C PHE A 423 13.48 14.67 20.36
N ALA A 424 14.56 15.44 20.54
CA ALA A 424 15.29 15.48 21.80
C ALA A 424 14.44 16.01 22.98
N LEU A 425 13.59 17.01 22.73
CA LEU A 425 12.64 17.51 23.74
C LEU A 425 11.58 16.46 24.10
N ASN A 426 11.13 15.64 23.14
CA ASN A 426 10.20 14.54 23.41
C ASN A 426 10.85 13.44 24.25
N GLU A 427 12.09 13.04 23.95
CA GLU A 427 12.83 12.06 24.75
C GLU A 427 12.97 12.53 26.21
N LEU A 428 13.39 13.78 26.40
CA LEU A 428 13.54 14.38 27.73
C LEU A 428 12.19 14.48 28.48
N ALA A 429 11.13 14.88 27.77
CA ALA A 429 9.79 15.00 28.36
C ALA A 429 9.20 13.63 28.73
N LEU A 430 9.39 12.61 27.90
CA LEU A 430 8.92 11.25 28.17
C LEU A 430 9.70 10.59 29.30
N SER A 431 11.01 10.80 29.39
CA SER A 431 11.84 10.24 30.47
C SER A 431 11.53 10.86 31.82
N CYS A 432 11.24 12.16 31.87
CA CYS A 432 11.05 12.88 33.13
C CYS A 432 9.58 13.00 33.56
N CYS A 433 8.66 13.09 32.60
CA CYS A 433 7.27 13.48 32.85
C CYS A 433 6.23 12.49 32.28
N HIS A 434 6.66 11.48 31.52
CA HIS A 434 5.79 10.51 30.83
C HIS A 434 4.71 11.12 29.92
N ILE A 435 4.93 12.35 29.47
CA ILE A 435 4.09 13.09 28.52
C ILE A 435 5.05 13.68 27.48
N SER A 436 4.71 13.58 26.21
CA SER A 436 5.57 14.10 25.15
C SER A 436 5.57 15.63 25.12
N PHE A 437 6.67 16.24 24.68
CA PHE A 437 6.74 17.68 24.47
C PHE A 437 5.70 18.17 23.45
N ASN A 438 5.41 17.37 22.42
CA ASN A 438 4.36 17.66 21.44
C ASN A 438 2.96 17.74 22.09
N GLU A 439 2.63 16.84 23.01
CA GLU A 439 1.39 16.90 23.77
C GLU A 439 1.34 18.16 24.66
N MET A 440 2.45 18.53 25.30
CA MET A 440 2.55 19.77 26.10
C MET A 440 2.36 21.06 25.26
N CYS A 441 2.59 21.00 23.95
CA CYS A 441 2.37 22.13 23.02
C CYS A 441 0.92 22.25 22.54
N THR A 442 0.04 21.27 22.82
CA THR A 442 -1.32 21.17 22.25
C THR A 442 -2.44 21.13 23.28
N GLN A 443 -2.20 20.54 24.45
CA GLN A 443 -3.01 20.80 25.65
C GLN A 443 -2.96 22.28 25.90
#